data_AF-A0A3D4W4U8-F1
#
_entry.id   AF-A0A3D4W4U8-F1
#
_cell.length_a   1.000
_cell.length_b   1.000
_cell.length_c   1.000
_cell.angle_alpha   90.00
_cell.angle_beta   90.00
_cell.angle_gamma   90.00
#
_symmetry.space_group_name_H-M   'P 1'
#
loop_
_entity.id
_entity.type
_entity.pdbx_description
1 polymer ?
#
loop_
_entity_poly.entity_id
_entity_poly.type
_entity_poly.pdbx_seq_one_letter_code
_entity_poly.pdbx_strand_id
1 'polypeptide(L)' 'MNYPGYTLVRREDCPEQHGVLTVLNHDVSGATVLLVENEDTNKAFGIGFGTFPSDDTGVFHILEHSVLAGSEKYPV' A
#
# COMPACT_ATOMS: atom_id res chain seq x y z
N MET A 1 19.38 -0.31 -9.10
CA MET A 1 17.98 0.12 -9.27
C MET A 1 17.88 1.56 -8.81
N ASN A 2 17.14 2.40 -9.52
CA ASN A 2 16.92 3.80 -9.15
C ASN A 2 15.41 4.02 -8.98
N TYR A 3 14.99 4.57 -7.84
CA TYR A 3 13.58 4.86 -7.53
C TYR A 3 13.41 6.37 -7.30
N PRO A 4 13.19 7.18 -8.36
CA PRO A 4 13.05 8.62 -8.21
C PRO A 4 11.92 8.98 -7.25
N GLY A 5 12.21 9.76 -6.22
CA GLY A 5 11.25 10.16 -5.17
C GLY A 5 11.03 9.12 -4.07
N TYR A 6 11.85 8.07 -4.02
CA TYR A 6 11.82 7.06 -2.96
C TYR A 6 13.22 6.74 -2.45
N THR A 7 13.29 6.52 -1.14
CA THR A 7 14.48 6.02 -0.47
C THR A 7 14.36 4.50 -0.27
N LEU A 8 15.36 3.74 -0.74
CA LEU A 8 15.46 2.31 -0.47
C LEU A 8 15.78 2.08 1.01
N VAL A 9 14.91 1.35 1.70
CA VAL A 9 15.08 0.99 3.13
C VAL A 9 15.68 -0.41 3.26
N ARG A 10 15.13 -1.40 2.55
CA ARG A 10 15.58 -2.79 2.63
C ARG A 10 15.27 -3.52 1.32
N ARG A 11 16.15 -4.45 0.93
CA ARG A 11 15.91 -5.42 -0.14
C ARG A 11 16.42 -6.78 0.30
N GLU A 12 15.60 -7.82 0.14
CA GLU A 12 15.97 -9.17 0.54
C GLU A 12 15.28 -10.23 -0.34
N ASP A 13 15.96 -11.35 -0.55
CA ASP A 13 15.33 -12.54 -1.13
C ASP A 13 14.29 -13.09 -0.14
N CYS A 14 13.11 -13.45 -0.65
CA CYS A 14 12.04 -14.06 0.13
C CYS A 14 11.55 -15.33 -0.59
N PRO A 15 12.21 -16.48 -0.35
CA PRO A 15 11.83 -17.75 -0.96
C PRO A 15 10.39 -18.16 -0.66
N GLU A 16 9.86 -17.80 0.52
CA GLU A 16 8.48 -18.06 0.94
C GLU A 16 7.44 -17.38 0.04
N GLN A 17 7.79 -16.22 -0.54
CA GLN A 17 6.96 -15.50 -1.50
C GLN A 17 7.41 -15.73 -2.96
N HIS A 18 8.31 -16.69 -3.16
CA HIS A 18 8.90 -17.03 -4.46
C HIS A 18 9.48 -15.80 -5.19
N GLY A 19 10.12 -14.89 -4.46
CA GLY A 19 10.49 -13.60 -5.01
C GLY A 19 11.44 -12.77 -4.16
N VAL A 20 11.51 -11.48 -4.47
CA VAL A 20 12.32 -10.48 -3.76
C VAL A 20 11.39 -9.45 -3.13
N LEU A 21 11.64 -9.13 -1.87
CA LEU A 21 10.96 -8.05 -1.17
C LEU A 21 11.81 -6.79 -1.19
N THR A 22 11.21 -5.66 -1.58
CA THR A 22 11.85 -4.34 -1.50
C THR A 22 10.97 -3.41 -0.69
N VAL A 23 11.52 -2.88 0.40
CA VAL A 23 10.89 -1.85 1.24
C VAL A 23 11.45 -0.49 0.83
N LEU A 24 10.56 0.41 0.43
CA LEU A 24 10.85 1.79 0.06
C LEU A 24 10.11 2.74 1.01
N ASN A 25 10.66 3.93 1.19
CA ASN A 25 9.98 5.06 1.79
C ASN A 25 9.77 6.14 0.73
N HIS A 26 8.54 6.61 0.54
CA HIS A 26 8.26 7.73 -0.36
C HIS A 26 8.75 9.04 0.26
N ASP A 27 9.63 9.76 -0.45
CA ASP A 27 10.39 10.87 0.12
C ASP A 27 9.50 12.06 0.52
N VAL A 28 8.37 12.24 -0.16
CA VAL A 28 7.46 13.38 0.10
C VAL A 28 6.42 13.06 1.18
N SER A 29 5.77 11.89 1.11
CA SER A 29 4.67 11.57 2.04
C SER A 29 5.12 10.77 3.26
N GLY A 30 6.32 10.20 3.26
CA GLY A 30 6.78 9.26 4.28
C GLY A 30 6.05 7.92 4.26
N ALA A 31 5.31 7.61 3.19
CA ALA A 31 4.60 6.34 3.08
C ALA A 31 5.58 5.19 2.82
N THR A 32 5.39 4.10 3.57
CA THR A 32 6.10 2.84 3.31
C THR A 32 5.48 2.12 2.13
N VAL A 33 6.31 1.69 1.18
CA VAL A 33 5.92 0.85 0.04
C VAL A 33 6.65 -0.49 0.14
N LEU A 34 5.90 -1.58 0.10
CA LEU A 34 6.44 -2.93 -0.01
C LEU A 34 6.21 -3.43 -1.45
N LEU A 35 7.30 -3.64 -2.18
CA LEU A 35 7.28 -4.31 -3.48
C LEU A 35 7.54 -5.80 -3.26
N VAL A 36 6.69 -6.62 -3.87
CA VAL A 36 6.84 -8.08 -3.95
C VAL A 36 7.08 -8.42 -5.42
N GLU A 37 8.32 -8.72 -5.77
CA GLU A 37 8.72 -9.04 -7.15
C GLU A 37 8.83 -10.56 -7.31
N ASN A 38 7.96 -11.16 -8.12
CA ASN A 38 7.98 -12.59 -8.45
C ASN A 38 7.49 -12.83 -9.89
N GLU A 39 7.43 -14.10 -10.31
CA GLU A 39 7.04 -14.52 -11.67
C GLU A 39 5.50 -14.58 -11.87
N ASP A 40 4.69 -14.17 -10.88
CA ASP A 40 3.23 -14.18 -11.03
C ASP A 40 2.78 -13.06 -11.99
N THR A 41 1.97 -13.44 -12.97
CA THR A 41 1.39 -12.50 -13.94
C THR A 41 0.15 -11.79 -13.41
N ASN A 42 -0.48 -12.33 -12.36
CA ASN A 42 -1.60 -11.70 -11.67
C ASN A 42 -1.10 -10.62 -10.72
N LYS A 43 -1.09 -9.37 -11.19
CA LYS A 43 -0.65 -8.23 -10.39
C LYS A 43 -1.73 -7.81 -9.41
N ALA A 44 -1.37 -7.66 -8.15
CA ALA A 44 -2.22 -7.10 -7.09
C ALA A 44 -1.54 -5.90 -6.42
N PHE A 45 -2.33 -5.05 -5.80
CA PHE A 45 -1.85 -4.00 -4.91
C PHE A 45 -2.79 -3.86 -3.71
N GLY A 46 -2.28 -3.33 -2.62
CA GLY A 46 -3.06 -3.02 -1.43
C GLY A 46 -2.55 -1.72 -0.80
N ILE A 47 -3.44 -1.02 -0.10
CA ILE A 47 -3.11 0.17 0.68
C ILE A 47 -3.70 -0.04 2.07
N GLY A 48 -2.88 0.16 3.11
CA GLY A 48 -3.29 0.03 4.50
C GLY A 48 -3.26 1.37 5.21
N PHE A 49 -4.28 1.65 6.01
CA PHE A 49 -4.34 2.79 6.92
C PHE A 49 -4.54 2.28 8.35
N GLY A 50 -3.87 2.88 9.32
CA GLY A 50 -4.10 2.58 10.73
C GLY A 50 -5.45 3.14 11.18
N THR A 51 -6.45 2.28 11.36
CA THR A 51 -7.83 2.64 11.72
C THR A 51 -8.14 2.18 13.14
N PHE A 52 -7.69 2.97 14.14
CA PHE A 52 -7.87 2.65 15.56
C PHE A 52 -9.18 3.29 16.08
N PRO A 53 -10.26 2.51 16.33
CA PRO A 53 -11.54 3.08 16.76
C PRO A 53 -11.47 3.60 18.19
N SER A 54 -12.16 4.71 18.44
CA SER A 54 -12.36 5.26 19.79
C SER A 54 -13.74 4.93 20.37
N ASP A 55 -14.65 4.39 19.54
CA ASP A 55 -16.01 3.99 19.88
C ASP A 55 -16.53 2.87 18.93
N ASP A 56 -17.75 2.39 19.19
CA ASP A 56 -18.40 1.30 18.48
C ASP A 56 -19.30 1.76 17.31
N THR A 57 -19.11 2.98 16.80
CA THR A 57 -19.95 3.52 15.72
C THR A 57 -19.77 2.83 14.38
N GLY A 58 -18.66 2.09 14.20
CA GLY A 58 -18.30 1.45 12.93
C GLY A 58 -17.80 2.45 11.87
N VAL A 59 -17.38 3.66 12.27
CA VAL A 59 -17.02 4.74 11.34
C VAL A 59 -15.99 4.35 10.28
N PHE A 60 -14.98 3.54 10.60
CA PHE A 60 -13.99 3.10 9.62
C PHE A 60 -14.54 2.12 8.59
N HIS A 61 -15.51 1.30 8.97
CA HIS A 61 -16.22 0.42 8.03
C HIS A 61 -17.14 1.23 7.12
N ILE A 62 -17.87 2.21 7.68
CA ILE A 62 -18.65 3.15 6.87
C ILE A 62 -17.74 3.90 5.88
N LEU A 63 -16.56 4.34 6.33
CA LEU A 63 -15.59 5.02 5.49
C LEU A 63 -15.09 4.13 4.35
N GLU A 64 -14.74 2.87 4.62
CA GLU A 64 -14.32 1.89 3.59
C GLU A 64 -15.32 1.80 2.43
N HIS A 65 -16.62 1.70 2.75
CA HIS A 65 -17.66 1.68 1.73
C HIS A 65 -17.81 3.04 1.03
N SER A 66 -17.76 4.13 1.80
CA SER A 66 -18.04 5.47 1.30
C SER A 66 -16.97 5.98 0.33
N VAL A 67 -15.69 5.64 0.55
CA VAL A 67 -14.60 6.07 -0.34
C VAL A 67 -14.65 5.44 -1.73
N LEU A 68 -15.45 4.39 -1.91
CA LEU A 68 -15.68 3.75 -3.21
C LEU A 68 -16.84 4.38 -3.99
N ALA A 69 -17.57 5.34 -3.40
CA ALA A 69 -18.71 6.00 -4.02
C ALA A 69 -18.36 7.23 -4.89
N GLY A 70 -17.07 7.48 -5.14
CA GLY A 70 -16.58 8.57 -6.00
C GLY A 70 -15.38 9.29 -5.42
N SER A 71 -14.70 10.08 -6.26
CA SER A 71 -13.55 10.90 -5.86
C SER A 71 -13.53 12.21 -6.65
N GLU A 72 -12.69 13.17 -6.24
CA GLU A 72 -12.52 14.43 -6.97
C GLU A 72 -12.14 14.21 -8.44
N LYS A 73 -11.26 13.23 -8.71
CA LYS A 73 -10.80 12.91 -10.07
C LYS A 73 -11.79 12.04 -10.85
N TYR A 74 -12.59 11.24 -10.15
CA TYR A 74 -13.57 10.32 -10.73
C TYR A 74 -14.91 10.48 -9.99
N PRO A 75 -15.66 11.58 -10.26
CA PRO A 75 -16.98 11.78 -9.67
C PRO A 75 -18.00 10.80 -10.25
N VAL A 76 -19.01 10.45 -9.46
CA VAL A 76 -20.12 9.54 -9.81
C VAL A 76 -21.41 10.33 -9.96
#